data_AF-C3W955-F1
#
_entry.id   AF-C3W955-F1
#
_cell.length_a   1.000
_cell.length_b   1.000
_cell.length_c   1.000
_cell.angle_alpha   90.00
_cell.angle_beta   90.00
_cell.angle_gamma   90.00
#
_symmetry.space_group_name_H-M   'P 1'
#
loop_
_entity.id
_entity.type
_entity.pdbx_description
1 polymer ?
#
loop_
_entity_poly.entity_id
_entity_poly.type
_entity_poly.pdbx_seq_one_letter_code
_entity_poly.pdbx_strand_id
1 'polypeptide(L)'
;MKCLLLALGLALACGAQAIIVTQTMKGLDIQKVAGTWYSLAMAASDISLLDAQSAPLRVYVEELKPTPEGDLEILLQKWENGECAQKKIIAEKTKIPAVFKIDALNENKVLVLDTDYKKYLLFCMENSAEPEQSLACQCLVRTPEVDDEALEKFDKALKALPMHIRLSFNPTQLEEQCHV
;
A
#
# COMPACT_ATOMS: atom_id res chain seq x y z
N MET A 1 -0.31 63.97 0.45
CA MET A 1 -1.03 63.31 -0.65
C MET A 1 -0.61 61.85 -0.72
N LYS A 2 -1.58 60.92 -0.60
CA LYS A 2 -1.64 59.52 -1.09
C LYS A 2 -0.35 58.69 -1.00
N CYS A 3 -0.20 57.85 0.04
CA CYS A 3 -0.65 56.44 0.09
C CYS A 3 -0.33 55.64 -1.17
N LEU A 4 0.59 54.67 -1.06
CA LEU A 4 0.42 53.31 -1.58
C LEU A 4 1.60 52.44 -1.11
N LEU A 5 1.44 51.88 0.09
CA LEU A 5 2.21 50.73 0.55
C LEU A 5 1.64 49.51 -0.19
N LEU A 6 2.36 49.02 -1.19
CA LEU A 6 2.09 47.73 -1.84
C LEU A 6 2.51 46.62 -0.87
N ALA A 7 1.62 46.25 0.04
CA ALA A 7 1.71 45.00 0.77
C ALA A 7 1.39 43.86 -0.20
N LEU A 8 2.44 43.27 -0.78
CA LEU A 8 2.34 42.04 -1.53
C LEU A 8 2.00 40.92 -0.53
N GLY A 9 0.73 40.57 -0.44
CA GLY A 9 0.29 39.42 0.36
C GLY A 9 0.87 38.15 -0.25
N LEU A 10 1.91 37.59 0.38
CA LEU A 10 2.26 36.18 0.20
C LEU A 10 1.10 35.35 0.76
N ALA A 11 0.14 35.01 -0.10
CA ALA A 11 -0.69 33.85 0.15
C ALA A 11 0.23 32.63 0.05
N LEU A 12 0.78 32.18 1.19
CA LEU A 12 1.21 30.80 1.32
C LEU A 12 -0.05 29.96 1.08
N ALA A 13 -0.22 29.49 -0.15
CA ALA A 13 -1.04 28.32 -0.39
C ALA A 13 -0.40 27.21 0.44
N CYS A 14 -0.95 26.96 1.62
CA CYS A 14 -0.69 25.75 2.36
C CYS A 14 -1.17 24.63 1.45
N GLY A 15 -0.25 24.06 0.67
CA GLY A 15 -0.49 22.82 -0.05
C GLY A 15 -0.72 21.76 1.01
N ALA A 16 -1.97 21.64 1.46
CA ALA A 16 -2.43 20.48 2.18
C ALA A 16 -2.27 19.34 1.19
N GLN A 17 -1.14 18.62 1.27
CA GLN A 17 -1.00 17.34 0.61
C GLN A 17 -2.20 16.51 1.06
N ALA A 18 -3.12 16.26 0.14
CA ALA A 18 -4.33 15.52 0.42
C ALA A 18 -3.92 14.09 0.77
N ILE A 19 -3.84 13.78 2.06
CA ILE A 19 -3.72 12.41 2.51
C ILE A 19 -5.08 11.77 2.25
N ILE A 20 -5.16 10.87 1.27
CA ILE A 20 -6.42 10.20 0.90
C ILE A 20 -6.74 9.12 1.92
N VAL A 21 -5.73 8.40 2.38
CA VAL A 21 -5.88 7.37 3.41
C VAL A 21 -5.88 8.02 4.79
N THR A 22 -7.07 8.32 5.30
CA THR A 22 -7.23 8.98 6.62
C THR A 22 -7.23 8.03 7.80
N GLN A 23 -7.34 6.71 7.57
CA GLN A 23 -7.44 5.70 8.62
C GLN A 23 -6.26 4.74 8.57
N THR A 24 -5.46 4.72 9.65
CA THR A 24 -4.37 3.78 9.85
C THR A 24 -4.51 3.08 11.20
N MET A 25 -3.87 1.92 11.31
CA MET A 25 -3.91 1.14 12.54
C MET A 25 -3.26 1.89 13.70
N LYS A 26 -3.95 1.93 14.85
CA LYS A 26 -3.37 2.48 16.09
C LYS A 26 -2.59 1.40 16.82
N GLY A 27 -1.37 1.73 17.27
CA GLY A 27 -0.56 0.83 18.08
C GLY A 27 -0.08 -0.41 17.33
N LEU A 28 0.21 -0.29 16.03
CA LEU A 28 0.81 -1.37 15.25
C LEU A 28 2.10 -1.85 15.91
N ASP A 29 2.11 -3.11 16.35
CA ASP A 29 3.33 -3.83 16.68
C ASP A 29 3.89 -4.45 15.39
N ILE A 30 4.86 -3.76 14.78
CA ILE A 30 5.43 -4.19 13.50
C ILE A 30 6.14 -5.55 13.62
N GLN A 31 6.68 -5.91 14.78
CA GLN A 31 7.39 -7.19 14.93
C GLN A 31 6.46 -8.39 14.73
N LYS A 32 5.18 -8.23 15.05
CA LYS A 32 4.17 -9.29 14.92
C LYS A 32 3.70 -9.54 13.49
N VAL A 33 4.03 -8.67 12.53
CA VAL A 33 3.69 -8.92 11.12
C VAL A 33 4.70 -9.83 10.43
N ALA A 34 5.80 -10.20 11.08
CA ALA A 34 6.86 -11.00 10.50
C ALA A 34 6.36 -12.32 9.88
N GLY A 35 7.02 -12.74 8.81
CA GLY A 35 6.82 -14.03 8.14
C GLY A 35 6.01 -13.94 6.86
N THR A 36 5.55 -15.10 6.39
CA THR A 36 4.88 -15.29 5.10
C THR A 36 3.49 -14.65 5.06
N TRP A 37 3.16 -14.11 3.89
CA TRP A 37 1.86 -13.54 3.54
C TRP A 37 1.53 -13.84 2.07
N TYR A 38 0.24 -13.79 1.73
CA TYR A 38 -0.26 -14.00 0.38
C TYR A 38 -1.20 -12.85 -0.02
N SER A 39 -0.99 -12.26 -1.20
CA SER A 39 -1.82 -11.15 -1.71
C SER A 39 -3.19 -11.63 -2.22
N LEU A 40 -4.16 -11.84 -1.34
CA LEU A 40 -5.51 -12.34 -1.68
C LEU A 40 -6.32 -11.38 -2.57
N ALA A 41 -6.19 -10.08 -2.36
CA ALA A 41 -6.88 -9.08 -3.17
C ALA A 41 -6.07 -7.78 -3.31
N MET A 42 -6.34 -7.05 -4.39
CA MET A 42 -5.76 -5.74 -4.68
C MET A 42 -6.84 -4.78 -5.18
N ALA A 43 -6.70 -3.50 -4.90
CA ALA A 43 -7.52 -2.46 -5.47
C ALA A 43 -6.68 -1.22 -5.76
N ALA A 44 -7.02 -0.46 -6.80
CA ALA A 44 -6.29 0.76 -7.11
C ALA A 44 -7.24 1.86 -7.63
N SER A 45 -6.79 3.09 -7.41
CA SER A 45 -7.46 4.32 -7.84
C SER A 45 -7.40 4.51 -9.35
N ASP A 46 -6.27 4.22 -9.98
CA ASP A 46 -6.13 4.20 -11.45
C ASP A 46 -6.07 2.75 -11.96
N ILE A 47 -6.83 2.46 -13.02
CA ILE A 47 -6.90 1.13 -13.66
C ILE A 47 -5.53 0.66 -14.14
N SER A 48 -4.72 1.58 -14.69
CA SER A 48 -3.40 1.29 -15.26
C SER A 48 -2.38 0.79 -14.22
N LEU A 49 -2.67 0.95 -12.93
CA LEU A 49 -1.81 0.48 -11.85
C LEU A 49 -1.82 -1.05 -11.71
N LEU A 50 -2.89 -1.73 -12.17
CA LEU A 50 -3.13 -3.17 -11.97
C LEU A 50 -3.61 -3.95 -13.22
N ASP A 51 -4.05 -3.29 -14.28
CA ASP A 51 -4.75 -3.90 -15.42
C ASP A 51 -3.95 -4.98 -16.16
N ALA A 52 -2.65 -4.78 -16.37
CA ALA A 52 -1.74 -5.71 -17.01
C ALA A 52 -0.91 -6.51 -16.00
N GLN A 53 -0.44 -7.71 -16.38
CA GLN A 53 0.48 -8.50 -15.54
C GLN A 53 1.74 -7.72 -15.17
N SER A 54 2.25 -6.90 -16.09
CA SER A 54 3.41 -6.03 -15.93
C SER A 54 3.09 -4.65 -15.35
N ALA A 55 1.86 -4.40 -14.91
CA ALA A 55 1.44 -3.10 -14.38
C ALA A 55 2.30 -2.68 -13.16
N PRO A 56 2.53 -1.38 -12.94
CA PRO A 56 3.54 -0.90 -11.99
C PRO A 56 3.29 -1.33 -10.54
N LEU A 57 2.04 -1.41 -10.10
CA LEU A 57 1.68 -1.83 -8.74
C LEU A 57 1.12 -3.25 -8.65
N ARG A 58 1.19 -4.02 -9.75
CA ARG A 58 0.90 -5.45 -9.73
C ARG A 58 2.09 -6.22 -9.16
N VAL A 59 2.14 -6.25 -7.84
CA VAL A 59 3.17 -6.88 -7.02
C VAL A 59 2.54 -7.79 -5.99
N TYR A 60 3.15 -8.95 -5.74
CA TYR A 60 2.60 -9.99 -4.87
C TYR A 60 3.51 -10.15 -3.66
N VAL A 61 3.03 -9.81 -2.47
CA VAL A 61 3.83 -9.90 -1.24
C VAL A 61 4.04 -11.37 -0.89
N GLU A 62 5.28 -11.74 -0.59
CA GLU A 62 5.64 -13.09 -0.14
C GLU A 62 5.94 -13.12 1.36
N GLU A 63 6.71 -12.14 1.84
CA GLU A 63 7.23 -12.16 3.21
C GLU A 63 7.46 -10.73 3.72
N LEU A 64 7.10 -10.52 4.98
CA LEU A 64 7.38 -9.29 5.71
C LEU A 64 8.48 -9.56 6.75
N LYS A 65 9.54 -8.74 6.74
CA LYS A 65 10.69 -8.85 7.65
C LYS A 65 10.92 -7.54 8.40
N PRO A 66 10.29 -7.37 9.56
CA PRO A 66 10.58 -6.25 10.46
C PRO A 66 12.04 -6.29 10.92
N THR A 67 12.69 -5.12 10.99
CA THR A 67 14.04 -5.00 11.57
C THR A 67 13.98 -4.70 13.06
N PRO A 68 15.05 -4.97 13.84
CA PRO A 68 15.14 -4.56 15.25
C PRO A 68 14.98 -3.06 15.45
N GLU A 69 15.39 -2.26 14.46
CA GLU A 69 15.27 -0.80 14.46
C GLU A 69 13.83 -0.35 14.19
N GLY A 70 12.95 -1.22 13.70
CA GLY A 70 11.54 -0.95 13.44
C GLY A 70 11.20 -0.61 11.99
N ASP A 71 12.17 -0.69 11.08
CA ASP A 71 11.92 -0.66 9.63
C ASP A 71 11.30 -1.99 9.18
N LEU A 72 10.87 -2.06 7.93
CA LEU A 72 10.24 -3.24 7.36
C LEU A 72 10.84 -3.55 5.98
N GLU A 73 11.45 -4.73 5.82
CA GLU A 73 11.72 -5.26 4.48
C GLU A 73 10.48 -6.01 3.97
N ILE A 74 10.09 -5.72 2.73
CA ILE A 74 8.98 -6.34 2.03
C ILE A 74 9.57 -7.16 0.88
N LEU A 75 9.48 -8.48 0.96
CA LEU A 75 9.79 -9.37 -0.15
C LEU A 75 8.53 -9.58 -0.98
N LEU A 76 8.66 -9.40 -2.29
CA LEU A 76 7.55 -9.49 -3.23
C LEU A 76 7.99 -10.05 -4.57
N GLN A 77 7.03 -10.56 -5.33
CA GLN A 77 7.18 -10.96 -6.72
C GLN A 77 6.57 -9.90 -7.64
N LYS A 78 7.17 -9.71 -8.80
CA LYS A 78 6.67 -8.82 -9.85
C LYS A 78 6.99 -9.40 -11.22
N TRP A 79 6.03 -9.33 -12.13
CA TRP A 79 6.25 -9.71 -13.52
C TRP A 79 6.97 -8.59 -14.26
N GLU A 80 8.20 -8.84 -14.71
CA GLU A 80 9.01 -7.89 -15.48
C GLU A 80 9.83 -8.64 -16.53
N ASN A 81 10.01 -8.03 -17.70
CA ASN A 81 10.81 -8.59 -18.80
C ASN A 81 10.42 -10.02 -19.24
N GLY A 82 9.16 -10.42 -19.03
CA GLY A 82 8.64 -11.73 -19.42
C GLY A 82 8.89 -12.85 -18.40
N GLU A 83 9.37 -12.52 -17.20
CA GLU A 83 9.59 -13.47 -16.12
C GLU A 83 9.03 -12.96 -14.78
N CYS A 84 8.84 -13.87 -13.83
CA CYS A 84 8.48 -13.52 -12.46
C CYS A 84 9.75 -13.26 -11.64
N ALA A 85 10.01 -11.99 -11.32
CA ALA A 85 11.19 -11.56 -10.59
C ALA A 85 10.87 -11.29 -9.12
N GLN A 86 11.75 -11.75 -8.22
CA GLN A 86 11.68 -11.39 -6.81
C GLN A 86 12.32 -10.02 -6.58
N LYS A 87 11.69 -9.17 -5.78
CA LYS A 87 12.20 -7.86 -5.37
C LYS A 87 12.12 -7.70 -3.86
N LYS A 88 12.94 -6.79 -3.36
CA LYS A 88 12.92 -6.34 -1.98
C LYS A 88 12.73 -4.84 -1.91
N ILE A 89 11.76 -4.39 -1.13
CA ILE A 89 11.55 -2.98 -0.78
C ILE A 89 11.91 -2.81 0.69
N ILE A 90 12.64 -1.74 1.01
CA ILE A 90 12.88 -1.32 2.40
C ILE A 90 11.91 -0.18 2.70
N ALA A 91 11.07 -0.37 3.70
CA ALA A 91 10.11 0.59 4.20
C ALA A 91 10.61 1.15 5.54
N GLU A 92 11.10 2.39 5.51
CA GLU A 92 11.67 3.08 6.66
C GLU A 92 10.55 3.51 7.62
N LYS A 93 10.73 3.27 8.91
CA LYS A 93 9.77 3.67 9.93
C LYS A 93 9.60 5.19 9.97
N THR A 94 8.41 5.64 10.36
CA THR A 94 8.15 7.05 10.67
C THR A 94 7.80 7.24 12.14
N LYS A 95 7.44 8.47 12.52
CA LYS A 95 6.89 8.76 13.86
C LYS A 95 5.52 8.12 14.08
N ILE A 96 4.81 7.75 13.02
CA ILE A 96 3.51 7.08 13.07
C ILE A 96 3.77 5.59 12.81
N PRO A 97 3.53 4.69 13.79
CA PRO A 97 3.93 3.28 13.68
C PRO A 97 3.37 2.54 12.46
N ALA A 98 2.19 2.94 11.97
CA ALA A 98 1.52 2.32 10.82
C ALA A 98 1.83 3.01 9.48
N VAL A 99 2.76 3.97 9.44
CA VAL A 99 3.17 4.67 8.22
C VAL A 99 4.67 4.52 8.03
N PHE A 100 5.06 4.06 6.85
CA PHE A 100 6.44 3.86 6.44
C PHE A 100 6.74 4.66 5.19
N LYS A 101 8.00 5.08 5.04
CA LYS A 101 8.51 5.72 3.82
C LYS A 101 9.17 4.66 2.94
N ILE A 102 8.91 4.72 1.64
CA ILE A 102 9.57 3.89 0.65
C ILE A 102 10.16 4.77 -0.46
N ASP A 103 11.05 4.19 -1.26
CA ASP A 103 11.55 4.78 -2.51
C ASP A 103 11.56 3.68 -3.59
N ALA A 104 10.35 3.23 -3.98
CA ALA A 104 10.16 2.11 -4.87
C ALA A 104 8.81 2.20 -5.58
N LEU A 105 8.70 1.57 -6.76
CA LEU A 105 7.43 1.46 -7.51
C LEU A 105 6.76 2.79 -7.89
N ASN A 106 7.50 3.90 -7.89
CA ASN A 106 6.97 5.25 -8.04
C ASN A 106 6.05 5.69 -6.87
N GLU A 107 6.17 5.03 -5.72
CA GLU A 107 5.46 5.27 -4.47
C GLU A 107 6.42 5.79 -3.40
N ASN A 108 5.90 6.55 -2.42
CA ASN A 108 6.73 7.06 -1.31
C ASN A 108 6.20 6.76 0.10
N LYS A 109 5.02 6.14 0.21
CA LYS A 109 4.45 5.73 1.49
C LYS A 109 3.85 4.33 1.42
N VAL A 110 3.95 3.64 2.54
CA VAL A 110 3.15 2.45 2.87
C VAL A 110 2.35 2.76 4.13
N LEU A 111 1.05 2.48 4.12
CA LEU A 111 0.15 2.69 5.25
C LEU A 111 -0.54 1.38 5.62
N VAL A 112 -0.33 0.90 6.84
CA VAL A 112 -1.04 -0.27 7.37
C VAL A 112 -2.39 0.20 7.93
N LEU A 113 -3.48 -0.27 7.32
CA LEU A 113 -4.84 0.12 7.68
C LEU A 113 -5.33 -0.65 8.91
N ASP A 114 -5.12 -1.97 8.89
CA ASP A 114 -5.61 -2.89 9.92
C ASP A 114 -4.91 -4.26 9.81
N THR A 115 -4.76 -4.96 10.92
CA THR A 115 -4.28 -6.35 10.97
C THR A 115 -4.59 -6.99 12.32
N ASP A 116 -4.90 -8.28 12.30
CA ASP A 116 -4.95 -9.11 13.50
C ASP A 116 -3.65 -9.91 13.74
N TYR A 117 -2.63 -9.66 12.90
CA TYR A 117 -1.32 -10.32 12.82
C TYR A 117 -1.32 -11.79 12.37
N LYS A 118 -2.45 -12.48 12.52
CA LYS A 118 -2.56 -13.95 12.47
C LYS A 118 -3.33 -14.47 11.26
N LYS A 119 -4.19 -13.66 10.69
CA LYS A 119 -5.03 -14.02 9.54
C LYS A 119 -4.84 -13.06 8.40
N TYR A 120 -4.96 -11.75 8.67
CA TYR A 120 -4.97 -10.75 7.60
C TYR A 120 -4.13 -9.51 7.92
N LEU A 121 -3.71 -8.81 6.87
CA LEU A 121 -3.11 -7.48 6.93
C LEU A 121 -3.60 -6.66 5.74
N LEU A 122 -4.15 -5.48 6.02
CA LEU A 122 -4.60 -4.53 5.02
C LEU A 122 -3.60 -3.37 4.95
N PHE A 123 -3.10 -3.06 3.77
CA PHE A 123 -2.23 -1.90 3.59
C PHE A 123 -2.50 -1.20 2.26
N CYS A 124 -2.08 0.06 2.18
CA CYS A 124 -2.05 0.85 0.95
C CYS A 124 -0.65 1.39 0.69
N MET A 125 -0.38 1.66 -0.58
CA MET A 125 0.73 2.45 -1.08
C MET A 125 0.17 3.72 -1.70
N GLU A 126 0.84 4.85 -1.48
CA GLU A 126 0.51 6.11 -2.14
C GLU A 126 1.78 6.94 -2.40
N ASN A 127 1.70 7.75 -3.45
CA ASN A 127 2.66 8.79 -3.73
C ASN A 127 2.06 10.11 -3.27
N SER A 128 2.67 10.68 -2.22
CA SER A 128 2.22 11.95 -1.63
C SER A 128 2.17 13.13 -2.62
N ALA A 129 2.86 13.06 -3.76
CA ALA A 129 2.81 14.08 -4.80
C ALA A 129 1.54 13.97 -5.67
N GLU A 130 1.04 12.76 -5.90
CA GLU A 130 -0.10 12.46 -6.77
C GLU A 130 -1.00 11.39 -6.14
N PRO A 131 -1.58 11.65 -4.95
CA PRO A 131 -2.20 10.61 -4.14
C PRO A 131 -3.42 9.98 -4.82
N GLU A 132 -4.21 10.75 -5.58
CA GLU A 132 -5.42 10.25 -6.27
C GLU A 132 -5.10 9.33 -7.46
N GLN A 133 -3.88 9.37 -7.98
CA GLN A 133 -3.45 8.65 -9.19
C GLN A 133 -2.48 7.51 -8.88
N SER A 134 -2.04 7.38 -7.62
CA SER A 134 -1.04 6.39 -7.17
C SER A 134 -1.58 5.41 -6.14
N LEU A 135 -2.76 5.67 -5.57
CA LEU A 135 -3.29 4.85 -4.49
C LEU A 135 -3.56 3.41 -4.95
N ALA A 136 -2.90 2.45 -4.33
CA ALA A 136 -3.21 1.02 -4.43
C ALA A 136 -3.17 0.34 -3.06
N CYS A 137 -4.13 -0.53 -2.79
CA CYS A 137 -4.26 -1.24 -1.54
C CYS A 137 -4.31 -2.74 -1.76
N GLN A 138 -3.85 -3.51 -0.77
CA GLN A 138 -3.90 -4.97 -0.80
C GLN A 138 -4.49 -5.55 0.48
N CYS A 139 -5.13 -6.70 0.34
CA CYS A 139 -5.50 -7.59 1.41
C CYS A 139 -4.53 -8.77 1.40
N LEU A 140 -3.71 -8.87 2.44
CA LEU A 140 -2.84 -10.02 2.67
C LEU A 140 -3.49 -11.01 3.61
N VAL A 141 -3.21 -12.30 3.39
CA VAL A 141 -3.62 -13.39 4.29
C VAL A 141 -2.44 -14.32 4.64
N ARG A 142 -2.53 -15.06 5.75
CA ARG A 142 -1.45 -15.94 6.22
C ARG A 142 -1.39 -17.30 5.53
N THR A 143 -2.49 -17.78 4.96
CA THR A 143 -2.57 -19.05 4.24
C THR A 143 -3.09 -18.81 2.83
N PRO A 144 -2.78 -19.66 1.84
CA PRO A 144 -3.27 -19.53 0.47
C PRO A 144 -4.75 -19.96 0.33
N GLU A 145 -5.59 -19.51 1.26
CA GLU A 145 -7.03 -19.77 1.31
C GLU A 145 -7.80 -18.46 1.18
N VAL A 146 -9.02 -18.53 0.65
CA VAL A 146 -9.90 -17.37 0.60
C VAL A 146 -10.48 -17.13 2.00
N ASP A 147 -10.18 -15.97 2.58
CA ASP A 147 -10.75 -15.51 3.84
C ASP A 147 -11.81 -14.42 3.56
N ASP A 148 -13.08 -14.81 3.56
CA ASP A 148 -14.21 -13.91 3.31
C ASP A 148 -14.31 -12.79 4.36
N GLU A 149 -13.92 -13.04 5.60
CA GLU A 149 -13.93 -12.02 6.65
C GLU A 149 -12.86 -10.95 6.38
N ALA A 150 -11.67 -11.37 5.95
CA ALA A 150 -10.60 -10.46 5.53
C ALA A 150 -11.01 -9.62 4.33
N LEU A 151 -11.66 -10.22 3.32
CA LEU A 151 -12.19 -9.51 2.16
C LEU A 151 -13.29 -8.51 2.54
N GLU A 152 -14.21 -8.87 3.45
CA GLU A 152 -15.25 -7.94 3.92
C GLU A 152 -14.63 -6.74 4.64
N LYS A 153 -13.60 -6.96 5.46
CA LYS A 153 -12.85 -5.87 6.11
C LYS A 153 -12.12 -4.99 5.11
N PHE A 154 -11.51 -5.60 4.08
CA PHE A 154 -10.87 -4.88 2.99
C PHE A 154 -11.87 -3.97 2.29
N ASP A 155 -13.00 -4.51 1.82
CA ASP A 155 -14.01 -3.72 1.11
C ASP A 155 -14.60 -2.59 1.97
N LYS A 156 -14.76 -2.82 3.29
CA LYS A 156 -15.14 -1.77 4.24
C LYS A 156 -14.09 -0.66 4.35
N ALA A 157 -12.80 -1.01 4.41
CA ALA A 157 -11.71 -0.04 4.48
C ALA A 157 -11.59 0.79 3.19
N LEU A 158 -11.94 0.20 2.04
CA LEU A 158 -11.90 0.87 0.73
C LEU A 158 -13.11 1.76 0.44
N LYS A 159 -14.20 1.67 1.22
CA LYS A 159 -15.48 2.32 0.91
C LYS A 159 -15.40 3.83 0.68
N ALA A 160 -14.47 4.52 1.34
CA ALA A 160 -14.28 5.96 1.21
C ALA A 160 -13.19 6.35 0.20
N LEU A 161 -12.54 5.37 -0.43
CA LEU A 161 -11.41 5.57 -1.34
C LEU A 161 -11.88 5.46 -2.81
N PRO A 162 -11.32 6.25 -3.73
CA PRO A 162 -11.76 6.31 -5.13
C PRO A 162 -11.22 5.12 -5.95
N MET A 163 -11.56 3.89 -5.59
CA MET A 163 -11.06 2.69 -6.28
C MET A 163 -11.79 2.46 -7.61
N HIS A 164 -11.03 2.19 -8.68
CA HIS A 164 -11.56 1.98 -10.03
C HIS A 164 -11.23 0.59 -10.60
N ILE A 165 -10.33 -0.16 -9.96
CA ILE A 165 -10.05 -1.57 -10.28
C ILE A 165 -9.93 -2.36 -8.98
N ARG A 166 -10.42 -3.60 -8.98
CA ARG A 166 -10.29 -4.57 -7.88
C ARG A 166 -10.02 -5.96 -8.46
N LEU A 167 -8.97 -6.60 -7.97
CA LEU A 167 -8.57 -7.96 -8.32
C LEU A 167 -8.69 -8.85 -7.07
N SER A 168 -9.05 -10.11 -7.26
CA SER A 168 -9.06 -11.14 -6.22
C SER A 168 -8.51 -12.44 -6.80
N PHE A 169 -7.79 -13.20 -6.00
CA PHE A 169 -7.10 -14.41 -6.44
C PHE A 169 -7.67 -15.64 -5.75
N ASN A 170 -7.70 -16.76 -6.48
CA ASN A 170 -8.12 -18.05 -5.95
C ASN A 170 -6.95 -18.80 -5.28
N PRO A 171 -7.20 -19.89 -4.53
CA PRO A 171 -6.13 -20.64 -3.85
C PRO A 171 -4.99 -21.10 -4.77
N THR A 172 -5.29 -21.60 -5.97
CA THR A 172 -4.26 -22.04 -6.93
C THR A 172 -3.33 -20.90 -7.31
N GLN A 173 -3.90 -19.72 -7.61
CA GLN A 173 -3.11 -18.53 -7.93
C GLN A 173 -2.26 -18.04 -6.75
N LEU A 174 -2.70 -18.22 -5.50
CA LEU A 174 -1.92 -17.82 -4.32
C LEU A 174 -0.69 -18.72 -4.10
N GLU A 175 -0.71 -19.94 -4.61
CA GLU A 175 0.43 -20.87 -4.51
C GLU A 175 1.43 -20.72 -5.67
N GLU A 176 1.01 -20.09 -6.78
CA GLU A 176 1.81 -19.96 -8.00
C GLU A 176 2.62 -18.65 -8.06
N GLN A 177 3.78 -18.72 -8.73
CA GLN A 177 4.64 -17.55 -8.92
C GLN A 177 3.93 -16.48 -9.75
N CYS A 178 3.92 -15.25 -9.25
CA CYS A 178 3.23 -14.12 -9.86
C CYS A 178 1.73 -14.36 -10.12
N HIS A 179 1.13 -15.31 -9.40
CA HIS A 179 -0.28 -15.68 -9.46
C HIS A 179 -0.76 -16.17 -10.84
N VAL A 180 0.09 -16.92 -11.54
CA VAL A 180 -0.13 -17.44 -12.91
C VAL A 180 0.04 -18.94 -13.02
#